data_AF-A0A660RZY6-F1
#
_entry.id   AF-A0A660RZY6-F1
#
_cell.length_a   1.000
_cell.length_b   1.000
_cell.length_c   1.000
_cell.angle_alpha   90.00
_cell.angle_beta   90.00
_cell.angle_gamma   90.00
#
_symmetry.space_group_name_H-M   'P 1'
#
loop_
_entity.id
_entity.type
_entity.pdbx_description
1 polymer ?
#
loop_
_entity_poly.entity_id
_entity_poly.type
_entity_poly.pdbx_seq_one_letter_code
_entity_poly.pdbx_strand_id
1 'polypeptide(L)'
;MVCRAIYKILSLWILVNLLTRIVFATTYTFTDKRGEKIIIDIPIKRAVIVISYELIPALDLWNQVVGVSVWAEKDCDIYKAFIKLNPDFKKPTVGAGINLNIETILKLKPDLIITWTYVPQVVNYLESKGFKVFTIHPDNLAEFYQVLRIYGKLFGKEKKAGETIKEM
;
A
#
# COMPACT_ATOMS: atom_id res chain seq x y z
N MET A 1 3.06 -34.11 41.44
CA MET A 1 3.07 -32.67 41.10
C MET A 1 3.78 -32.32 39.78
N VAL A 2 4.67 -33.17 39.25
CA VAL A 2 5.49 -32.87 38.04
C VAL A 2 4.71 -32.90 36.71
N CYS A 3 3.76 -33.84 36.52
CA CYS A 3 3.00 -33.94 35.27
C CYS A 3 2.14 -32.70 34.95
N ARG A 4 1.56 -32.04 35.95
CA ARG A 4 0.69 -30.85 35.74
C ARG A 4 1.49 -29.63 35.24
N ALA A 5 2.78 -29.55 35.57
CA ALA A 5 3.67 -28.49 35.09
C ALA A 5 4.09 -28.73 33.63
N ILE A 6 4.38 -29.98 33.27
CA ILE A 6 4.78 -30.37 31.90
C ILE A 6 3.63 -30.11 30.91
N TYR A 7 2.39 -30.46 31.25
CA TYR A 7 1.22 -30.18 30.40
C TYR A 7 0.99 -28.69 30.18
N LYS A 8 1.23 -27.84 31.19
CA LYS A 8 1.11 -26.38 31.06
C LYS A 8 2.20 -25.79 30.18
N ILE A 9 3.44 -26.28 30.28
CA ILE A 9 4.56 -25.82 29.44
C ILE A 9 4.35 -26.27 27.98
N LEU A 10 3.88 -27.49 27.75
CA LEU A 10 3.52 -27.97 26.40
C LEU A 10 2.36 -27.19 25.79
N SER A 11 1.30 -26.90 26.57
CA SER A 11 0.16 -26.12 26.07
C SER A 11 0.55 -24.69 25.73
N LEU A 12 1.48 -24.10 26.49
CA LEU A 12 2.00 -22.75 26.23
C LEU A 12 2.88 -22.73 24.96
N TRP A 13 3.68 -23.76 24.72
CA TRP A 13 4.48 -23.92 23.51
C TRP A 13 3.63 -24.09 22.24
N ILE A 14 2.52 -24.82 22.33
CA ILE A 14 1.56 -25.02 21.22
C ILE A 14 0.81 -23.71 20.92
N LEU A 15 0.43 -22.94 21.94
CA LEU A 15 -0.18 -21.62 21.77
C LEU A 15 0.77 -20.59 21.16
N VAL A 16 2.07 -20.65 21.49
CA VAL A 16 3.09 -19.76 20.90
C VAL A 16 3.34 -20.09 19.42
N ASN A 17 3.34 -21.38 19.03
CA ASN A 17 3.51 -21.77 17.63
C ASN A 17 2.25 -21.54 16.76
N LEU A 18 1.05 -21.54 17.36
CA LEU A 18 -0.19 -21.19 16.62
C LEU A 18 -0.28 -19.69 16.23
N LEU A 19 0.49 -18.82 16.89
CA LEU A 19 0.47 -17.38 16.65
C LEU A 19 1.49 -16.93 15.59
N THR A 20 2.48 -17.76 15.26
CA THR A 20 3.51 -17.39 14.27
C THR A 20 3.11 -17.86 12.87
N ARG A 21 2.24 -17.08 12.20
CA ARG A 21 2.13 -17.17 10.74
C ARG A 21 3.40 -16.59 10.12
N ILE A 22 4.26 -17.46 9.59
CA ILE A 22 5.40 -17.03 8.77
C ILE A 22 4.82 -16.50 7.45
N VAL A 23 4.70 -15.17 7.34
CA VAL A 23 4.36 -14.50 6.09
C VAL A 23 5.64 -14.45 5.26
N PHE A 24 5.78 -15.38 4.31
CA PHE A 24 6.82 -15.29 3.30
C PHE A 24 6.51 -14.13 2.36
N ALA A 25 7.45 -13.19 2.23
CA ALA A 25 7.40 -12.22 1.14
C ALA A 25 7.55 -13.01 -0.17
N THR A 26 6.58 -12.85 -1.06
CA THR A 26 6.61 -13.48 -2.39
C THR A 26 6.91 -12.40 -3.42
N THR A 27 7.82 -12.68 -4.32
CA THR A 27 8.08 -11.79 -5.46
C THR A 27 7.01 -12.01 -6.52
N TYR A 28 6.40 -10.95 -7.01
CA TYR A 28 5.47 -10.99 -8.13
C TYR A 28 5.85 -9.94 -9.18
N THR A 29 5.74 -10.32 -10.46
CA THR A 29 5.99 -9.38 -11.57
C THR A 29 4.67 -8.72 -11.96
N PHE A 30 4.62 -7.40 -11.84
CA PHE A 30 3.51 -6.58 -12.29
C PHE A 30 3.88 -5.86 -13.57
N THR A 31 2.88 -5.49 -14.37
CA THR A 31 3.04 -4.55 -15.47
C THR A 31 2.34 -3.26 -15.06
N ASP A 32 3.04 -2.15 -15.09
CA ASP A 32 2.47 -0.85 -14.77
C ASP A 32 1.81 -0.18 -16.00
N LYS A 33 1.23 1.00 -15.84
CA LYS A 33 0.53 1.67 -16.94
C LYS A 33 1.45 2.05 -18.12
N ARG A 34 2.76 2.18 -17.92
CA ARG A 34 3.73 2.42 -19.01
C ARG A 34 4.03 1.14 -19.80
N GLY A 35 3.57 -0.02 -19.34
CA GLY A 35 3.92 -1.32 -19.90
C GLY A 35 5.20 -1.92 -19.31
N GLU A 36 5.80 -1.27 -18.30
CA GLU A 36 7.04 -1.72 -17.68
C GLU A 36 6.80 -2.88 -16.71
N LYS A 37 7.67 -3.89 -16.77
CA LYS A 37 7.62 -5.04 -15.86
C LYS A 37 8.40 -4.74 -14.59
N ILE A 38 7.73 -4.78 -13.46
CA ILE A 38 8.30 -4.45 -12.15
C ILE A 38 8.15 -5.65 -11.22
N ILE A 39 9.26 -6.13 -10.68
CA ILE A 39 9.29 -7.21 -9.68
C ILE A 39 9.11 -6.58 -8.31
N ILE A 40 8.05 -7.00 -7.59
CA ILE A 40 7.66 -6.43 -6.31
C ILE A 40 7.51 -7.53 -5.27
N ASP A 41 8.10 -7.34 -4.09
CA ASP A 41 7.87 -8.17 -2.93
C ASP A 41 6.51 -7.83 -2.32
N ILE A 42 5.61 -8.81 -2.28
CA ILE A 42 4.26 -8.66 -1.74
C ILE A 42 4.06 -9.53 -0.49
N PRO A 43 3.24 -9.06 0.48
CA PRO A 43 2.53 -7.77 0.48
C PRO A 43 3.44 -6.58 0.81
N ILE A 44 3.19 -5.43 0.17
CA ILE A 44 3.86 -4.16 0.44
C ILE A 44 3.61 -3.72 1.88
N LYS A 45 4.67 -3.34 2.60
CA LYS A 45 4.58 -2.90 4.00
C LYS A 45 4.62 -1.39 4.13
N ARG A 46 5.28 -0.70 3.20
CA ARG A 46 5.48 0.75 3.21
C ARG A 46 5.27 1.33 1.82
N ALA A 47 4.07 1.79 1.51
CA ALA A 47 3.77 2.50 0.28
C ALA A 47 3.70 4.02 0.50
N VAL A 48 4.23 4.78 -0.46
CA VAL A 48 3.83 6.18 -0.65
C VAL A 48 2.81 6.22 -1.79
N ILE A 49 1.64 6.80 -1.50
CA ILE A 49 0.53 6.89 -2.46
C ILE A 49 0.39 8.35 -2.89
N VAL A 50 0.87 8.66 -4.09
CA VAL A 50 0.84 10.01 -4.67
C VAL A 50 -0.50 10.28 -5.36
N ILE A 51 -1.31 9.26 -5.61
CA ILE A 51 -2.61 9.35 -6.29
C ILE A 51 -3.50 8.17 -5.92
N SER A 52 -4.81 8.20 -6.24
CA SER A 52 -5.80 7.18 -5.87
C SER A 52 -5.99 6.99 -4.35
N TYR A 53 -6.06 8.11 -3.62
CA TYR A 53 -6.15 8.13 -2.15
C TYR A 53 -7.42 7.47 -1.62
N GLU A 54 -8.48 7.44 -2.42
CA GLU A 54 -9.75 6.77 -2.15
C GLU A 54 -9.59 5.25 -1.95
N LEU A 55 -8.52 4.65 -2.50
CA LEU A 55 -8.25 3.23 -2.33
C LEU A 55 -7.71 2.89 -0.93
N ILE A 56 -7.19 3.89 -0.21
CA ILE A 56 -6.69 3.71 1.16
C ILE A 56 -7.82 3.28 2.11
N PRO A 57 -8.92 4.04 2.25
CA PRO A 57 -10.07 3.59 3.04
C PRO A 57 -10.77 2.38 2.41
N ALA A 58 -10.91 2.33 1.08
CA ALA A 58 -11.65 1.24 0.42
C ALA A 58 -11.06 -0.15 0.71
N LEU A 59 -9.74 -0.25 0.77
CA LEU A 59 -9.01 -1.51 0.98
C LEU A 59 -8.37 -1.64 2.37
N ASP A 60 -8.62 -0.68 3.27
CA ASP A 60 -8.05 -0.64 4.62
C ASP A 60 -6.51 -0.73 4.61
N LEU A 61 -5.88 0.24 3.93
CA LEU A 61 -4.42 0.28 3.71
C LEU A 61 -3.68 1.14 4.73
N TRP A 62 -4.36 1.64 5.76
CA TRP A 62 -3.82 2.62 6.70
C TRP A 62 -2.52 2.19 7.37
N ASN A 63 -2.31 0.90 7.61
CA ASN A 63 -1.09 0.37 8.22
C ASN A 63 0.06 0.15 7.23
N GLN A 64 -0.23 0.13 5.93
CA GLN A 64 0.75 -0.12 4.86
C GLN A 64 1.14 1.16 4.13
N VAL A 65 0.37 2.24 4.28
CA VAL A 65 0.66 3.55 3.67
C VAL A 65 1.40 4.44 4.66
N VAL A 66 2.58 4.90 4.25
CA VAL A 66 3.50 5.70 5.07
C VAL A 66 3.56 7.17 4.67
N GLY A 67 3.02 7.53 3.50
CA GLY A 67 2.95 8.91 3.05
C GLY A 67 1.99 9.08 1.88
N VAL A 68 1.45 10.30 1.76
CA VAL A 68 0.51 10.67 0.70
C VAL A 68 0.89 12.01 0.09
N SER A 69 0.41 12.31 -1.12
CA SER A 69 0.55 13.67 -1.66
C SER A 69 -0.33 14.67 -0.89
N VAL A 70 0.03 15.95 -0.92
CA VAL A 70 -0.77 17.02 -0.28
C VAL A 70 -2.22 17.07 -0.78
N TRP A 71 -2.49 16.59 -1.99
CA TRP A 71 -3.84 16.56 -2.55
C TRP A 71 -4.77 15.57 -1.85
N ALA A 72 -4.26 14.57 -1.14
CA ALA A 72 -5.09 13.68 -0.32
C ALA A 72 -5.90 14.47 0.73
N GLU A 73 -5.26 15.45 1.37
CA GLU A 73 -5.87 16.29 2.40
C GLU A 73 -6.57 17.54 1.84
N LYS A 74 -6.37 17.87 0.57
CA LYS A 74 -7.05 19.01 -0.07
C LYS A 74 -8.29 18.58 -0.85
N ASP A 75 -8.16 17.55 -1.68
CA ASP A 75 -9.12 17.29 -2.76
C ASP A 75 -9.83 15.92 -2.64
N CYS A 76 -9.39 15.04 -1.73
CA CYS A 76 -10.03 13.73 -1.54
C CYS A 76 -10.97 13.74 -0.34
N ASP A 77 -12.26 13.99 -0.57
CA ASP A 77 -13.27 14.09 0.50
C ASP A 77 -13.40 12.81 1.32
N ILE A 78 -13.35 11.65 0.68
CA ILE A 78 -13.43 10.37 1.40
C ILE A 78 -12.23 10.17 2.32
N TYR A 79 -11.01 10.48 1.87
CA TYR A 79 -9.81 10.40 2.70
C TYR A 79 -9.89 11.35 3.90
N LYS A 80 -10.33 12.60 3.68
CA LYS A 80 -10.56 13.60 4.74
C LYS A 80 -11.60 13.13 5.76
N ALA A 81 -12.70 12.51 5.30
CA ALA A 81 -13.75 12.00 6.17
C ALA A 81 -13.23 10.95 7.15
N PHE A 82 -12.39 10.00 6.68
CA PHE A 82 -11.79 8.98 7.55
C PHE A 82 -10.81 9.57 8.56
N ILE A 83 -10.01 10.56 8.18
CA ILE A 83 -9.13 11.27 9.13
C ILE A 83 -9.94 12.03 10.19
N LYS A 84 -11.07 12.62 9.82
CA LYS A 84 -11.95 13.31 10.78
C LYS A 84 -12.54 12.34 11.82
N LEU A 85 -12.83 11.10 11.41
CA LEU A 85 -13.32 10.04 12.31
C LEU A 85 -12.20 9.47 13.18
N ASN A 86 -11.00 9.30 12.62
CA ASN A 86 -9.83 8.82 13.32
C ASN A 86 -8.57 9.60 12.90
N PRO A 87 -8.13 10.58 13.70
CA PRO A 87 -6.94 11.38 13.40
C PRO A 87 -5.65 10.56 13.23
N ASP A 88 -5.55 9.35 13.79
CA ASP A 88 -4.37 8.48 13.68
C ASP A 88 -4.16 7.95 12.24
N PHE A 89 -5.20 8.03 11.40
CA PHE A 89 -5.09 7.70 9.99
C PHE A 89 -4.32 8.74 9.17
N LYS A 90 -4.07 9.93 9.72
CA LYS A 90 -3.32 10.98 9.05
C LYS A 90 -1.91 10.50 8.68
N LYS A 91 -1.52 10.71 7.42
CA LYS A 91 -0.20 10.34 6.90
C LYS A 91 0.65 11.58 6.61
N PRO A 92 1.98 11.51 6.79
CA PRO A 92 2.88 12.58 6.35
C PRO A 92 2.68 12.90 4.85
N THR A 93 2.74 14.18 4.51
CA THR A 93 2.64 14.60 3.11
C THR A 93 4.01 14.62 2.45
N VAL A 94 4.07 14.21 1.18
CA VAL A 94 5.32 14.11 0.39
C VAL A 94 5.41 15.15 -0.73
N GLY A 95 4.64 16.25 -0.63
CA GLY A 95 4.48 17.21 -1.73
C GLY A 95 3.48 16.72 -2.77
N ALA A 96 3.55 17.22 -4.01
CA ALA A 96 2.68 16.79 -5.10
C ALA A 96 3.24 17.14 -6.49
N GLY A 97 2.79 16.39 -7.50
CA GLY A 97 3.11 16.65 -8.91
C GLY A 97 4.62 16.66 -9.15
N ILE A 98 5.11 17.73 -9.79
CA ILE A 98 6.56 17.96 -9.99
C ILE A 98 7.33 18.31 -8.71
N ASN A 99 6.63 18.74 -7.66
CA ASN A 99 7.21 19.22 -6.41
C ASN A 99 7.16 18.16 -5.30
N LEU A 100 7.36 16.89 -5.64
CA LEU A 100 7.51 15.84 -4.63
C LEU A 100 8.78 16.07 -3.81
N ASN A 101 8.64 16.00 -2.49
CA ASN A 101 9.75 16.15 -1.56
C ASN A 101 10.48 14.81 -1.39
N ILE A 102 11.56 14.65 -2.15
CA ILE A 102 12.37 13.42 -2.15
C ILE A 102 12.98 13.12 -0.78
N GLU A 103 13.44 14.13 -0.05
CA GLU A 103 14.04 13.91 1.27
C GLU A 103 13.02 13.34 2.26
N THR A 104 11.78 13.84 2.20
CA THR A 104 10.69 13.28 3.00
C THR A 104 10.40 11.84 2.59
N ILE A 105 10.32 11.54 1.29
CA ILE A 105 10.12 10.18 0.79
C ILE A 105 11.26 9.25 1.25
N LEU A 106 12.52 9.69 1.18
CA LEU A 106 13.69 8.91 1.66
C LEU A 106 13.58 8.59 3.15
N LYS A 107 13.19 9.57 3.98
CA LYS A 107 12.98 9.37 5.43
C LYS A 107 11.88 8.35 5.71
N LEU A 108 10.85 8.30 4.86
CA LEU A 108 9.77 7.32 4.97
C LEU A 108 10.17 5.91 4.53
N LYS A 109 11.32 5.70 3.88
CA LYS A 109 11.82 4.39 3.46
C LYS A 109 10.72 3.50 2.83
N PRO A 110 10.05 3.94 1.76
CA PRO A 110 9.00 3.15 1.12
C PRO A 110 9.58 1.97 0.33
N ASP A 111 8.83 0.88 0.31
CA ASP A 111 9.06 -0.28 -0.56
C ASP A 111 8.56 0.00 -1.99
N LEU A 112 7.55 0.87 -2.11
CA LEU A 112 6.91 1.22 -3.37
C LEU A 112 6.32 2.63 -3.33
N ILE A 113 6.45 3.36 -4.45
CA ILE A 113 5.75 4.62 -4.69
C ILE A 113 4.72 4.39 -5.80
N ILE A 114 3.45 4.70 -5.54
CA ILE A 114 2.39 4.63 -6.56
C ILE A 114 2.06 6.04 -7.03
N THR A 115 2.14 6.28 -8.34
CA THR A 115 1.92 7.61 -8.95
C THR A 115 1.26 7.51 -10.32
N TRP A 116 0.95 8.66 -10.93
CA TRP A 116 0.39 8.77 -12.28
C TRP A 116 1.47 8.84 -13.37
N THR A 117 1.07 8.53 -14.61
CA THR A 117 1.96 8.57 -15.79
C THR A 117 2.14 9.97 -16.39
N TYR A 118 1.33 10.97 -16.01
CA TYR A 118 1.27 12.27 -16.71
C TYR A 118 2.56 13.07 -16.73
N VAL A 119 3.43 12.89 -15.74
CA VAL A 119 4.69 13.61 -15.66
C VAL A 119 5.84 12.61 -15.62
N PRO A 120 6.30 12.09 -16.78
CA PRO A 120 7.36 11.10 -16.85
C PRO A 120 8.65 11.54 -16.14
N GLN A 121 8.93 12.84 -16.12
CA GLN A 121 10.11 13.39 -15.44
C GLN A 121 10.11 13.08 -13.94
N VAL A 122 8.94 13.08 -13.29
CA VAL A 122 8.81 12.77 -11.87
C VAL A 122 9.11 11.30 -11.61
N VAL A 123 8.58 10.41 -12.46
CA VAL A 123 8.81 8.97 -12.39
C VAL A 123 10.30 8.67 -12.56
N ASN A 124 10.89 9.15 -13.66
CA ASN A 124 12.31 8.95 -13.96
C ASN A 124 13.21 9.50 -12.84
N TYR A 125 12.83 10.64 -12.27
CA TYR A 125 13.57 11.23 -11.16
C TYR A 125 13.52 10.35 -9.91
N LEU A 126 12.34 9.86 -9.51
CA LEU A 126 12.19 8.93 -8.38
C LEU A 126 12.99 7.64 -8.60
N GLU A 127 12.92 7.06 -9.79
CA GLU A 127 13.66 5.84 -10.16
C GLU A 127 15.18 6.10 -10.13
N SER A 128 15.65 7.26 -10.60
CA SER A 128 17.08 7.64 -10.53
C SER A 128 17.60 7.79 -9.09
N LYS A 129 16.70 7.97 -8.11
CA LYS A 129 17.02 7.98 -6.68
C LYS A 129 16.94 6.60 -6.03
N GLY A 130 16.68 5.56 -6.82
CA GLY A 130 16.63 4.16 -6.38
C GLY A 130 15.27 3.73 -5.83
N PHE A 131 14.22 4.53 -6.01
CA PHE A 131 12.88 4.11 -5.63
C PHE A 131 12.26 3.17 -6.65
N LYS A 132 11.48 2.20 -6.16
CA LYS A 132 10.57 1.43 -6.99
C LYS A 132 9.29 2.22 -7.19
N VAL A 133 8.94 2.51 -8.45
CA VAL A 133 7.77 3.33 -8.80
C VAL A 133 6.80 2.51 -9.63
N PHE A 134 5.55 2.44 -9.22
CA PHE A 134 4.49 1.78 -9.97
C PHE A 134 3.50 2.84 -10.48
N THR A 135 3.32 2.93 -11.79
CA THR A 135 2.36 3.90 -12.34
C THR A 135 1.00 3.31 -12.64
N ILE A 136 -0.03 4.09 -12.33
CA ILE A 136 -1.42 3.81 -12.67
C ILE A 136 -2.00 5.00 -13.44
N HIS A 137 -2.98 4.75 -14.30
CA HIS A 137 -3.83 5.78 -14.90
C HIS A 137 -5.00 5.03 -15.56
N PRO A 138 -6.09 4.75 -14.82
CA PRO A 138 -7.23 4.06 -15.40
C PRO A 138 -7.99 5.02 -16.33
N ASP A 139 -8.12 4.66 -17.61
CA ASP A 139 -8.83 5.48 -18.61
C ASP A 139 -10.36 5.29 -18.57
N ASN A 140 -10.82 4.21 -17.92
CA ASN A 140 -12.21 3.83 -17.85
C ASN A 140 -12.48 2.96 -16.60
N LEU A 141 -13.77 2.66 -16.35
CA LEU A 141 -14.19 1.89 -15.19
C LEU A 141 -13.59 0.46 -15.16
N ALA A 142 -13.44 -0.18 -16.33
CA ALA A 142 -12.86 -1.53 -16.39
C ALA A 142 -11.39 -1.51 -15.97
N GLU A 143 -10.62 -0.51 -16.41
CA GLU A 143 -9.25 -0.29 -15.94
C GLU A 143 -9.19 0.09 -14.47
N PHE A 144 -10.13 0.88 -13.97
CA PHE A 144 -10.21 1.18 -12.55
C PHE A 144 -10.40 -0.10 -11.71
N TYR A 145 -11.25 -1.03 -12.16
CA TYR A 145 -11.38 -2.36 -11.52
C TYR A 145 -10.09 -3.18 -11.62
N GLN A 146 -9.30 -3.04 -12.68
CA GLN A 146 -7.97 -3.66 -12.75
C GLN A 146 -7.01 -3.03 -11.73
N VAL A 147 -7.02 -1.71 -11.56
CA VAL A 147 -6.23 -1.01 -10.52
C VAL A 147 -6.63 -1.52 -9.13
N LEU A 148 -7.92 -1.66 -8.83
CA LEU A 148 -8.39 -2.24 -7.56
C LEU A 148 -7.84 -3.66 -7.33
N ARG A 149 -7.85 -4.53 -8.36
CA ARG A 149 -7.28 -5.87 -8.27
C ARG A 149 -5.76 -5.85 -8.07
N ILE A 150 -5.06 -4.95 -8.75
CA ILE A 150 -3.61 -4.76 -8.59
C ILE A 150 -3.30 -4.32 -7.15
N TYR A 151 -4.02 -3.35 -6.61
CA TYR A 151 -3.90 -2.94 -5.21
C TYR A 151 -4.19 -4.10 -4.26
N GLY A 152 -5.27 -4.86 -4.51
CA GLY A 152 -5.58 -6.07 -3.77
C GLY A 152 -4.37 -7.01 -3.69
N LYS A 153 -3.69 -7.25 -4.81
CA LYS A 153 -2.50 -8.11 -4.83
C LYS A 153 -1.25 -7.48 -4.21
N LEU A 154 -0.98 -6.21 -4.49
CA LEU A 154 0.16 -5.47 -3.95
C LEU A 154 0.13 -5.46 -2.42
N PHE A 155 -1.06 -5.28 -1.83
CA PHE A 155 -1.22 -5.09 -0.40
C PHE A 155 -1.74 -6.33 0.34
N GLY A 156 -1.98 -7.47 -0.33
CA GLY A 156 -2.53 -8.68 0.30
C GLY A 156 -3.99 -8.52 0.75
N LYS A 157 -4.77 -7.75 -0.02
CA LYS A 157 -6.17 -7.36 0.19
C LYS A 157 -7.06 -7.85 -0.96
N GLU A 158 -6.71 -8.94 -1.65
CA GLU A 158 -7.43 -9.44 -2.83
C GLU A 158 -8.90 -9.72 -2.55
N LYS A 159 -9.21 -10.31 -1.38
CA LYS A 159 -10.58 -10.55 -0.94
C LYS A 159 -11.36 -9.24 -0.83
N LYS A 160 -10.79 -8.25 -0.13
CA LYS A 160 -11.43 -6.94 0.08
C LYS A 160 -11.61 -6.19 -1.24
N ALA A 161 -10.62 -6.24 -2.13
CA ALA A 161 -10.73 -5.67 -3.46
C ALA A 161 -11.85 -6.33 -4.28
N GLY A 162 -11.98 -7.66 -4.20
CA GLY A 162 -13.07 -8.39 -4.84
C GLY A 162 -14.45 -8.08 -4.28
N GLU A 163 -14.56 -7.81 -2.97
CA GLU A 163 -15.80 -7.34 -2.33
C GLU A 163 -16.14 -5.92 -2.79
N THR A 164 -15.19 -4.98 -2.70
CA THR A 164 -15.39 -3.59 -3.14
C THR A 164 -15.85 -3.52 -4.59
N ILE A 165 -15.25 -4.29 -5.52
CA ILE A 165 -15.67 -4.29 -6.94
C ILE A 165 -17.11 -4.79 -7.12
N LYS A 166 -17.61 -5.70 -6.26
CA LYS A 166 -18.98 -6.22 -6.36
C LYS A 166 -20.03 -5.22 -5.85
N GLU A 167 -19.62 -4.28 -5.00
CA GLU A 167 -20.51 -3.27 -4.41
C GLU A 167 -20.63 -2.00 -5.28
N MET A 168 -19.84 -1.92 -6.37
CA MET A 168 -19.84 -0.80 -7.33
C MET A 168 -20.68 -1.12 -8.56
#